data_AF-A0A3C0KCA8-F1
#
_entry.id   AF-A0A3C0KCA8-F1
#
_cell.length_a   1.000
_cell.length_b   1.000
_cell.length_c   1.000
_cell.angle_alpha   90.00
_cell.angle_beta   90.00
_cell.angle_gamma   90.00
#
_symmetry.space_group_name_H-M   'P 1'
#
loop_
_entity.id
_entity.type
_entity.pdbx_description
1 polymer ?
#
loop_
_entity_poly.entity_id
_entity_poly.type
_entity_poly.pdbx_seq_one_letter_code
_entity_poly.pdbx_strand_id
1 'polypeptide(L)'
;MSKTLPASPSGPSVSAPVSASAPSPWASRADRRQQREVKRLAVLSAAAQLFNERGFHATSLDDIAARLNVSKPTLYYYVKNKD
;
A
#
# COMPACT_ATOMS: atom_id res chain seq x y z
N MET A 1 0.98 23.36 -61.18
CA MET A 1 1.44 22.03 -60.72
C MET A 1 1.70 22.14 -59.24
N SER A 2 0.72 21.72 -58.44
CA SER A 2 0.72 21.86 -56.99
C SER A 2 1.45 20.69 -56.34
N LYS A 3 1.94 20.94 -55.11
CA LYS A 3 2.15 19.97 -54.02
C LYS A 3 3.52 19.27 -54.02
N THR A 4 4.36 19.63 -53.06
CA THR A 4 5.12 18.70 -52.21
C THR A 4 5.50 19.44 -50.92
N LEU A 5 4.82 19.10 -49.82
CA LEU A 5 5.29 19.35 -48.46
C LEU A 5 6.35 18.30 -48.11
N PRO A 6 7.46 18.62 -47.44
CA PRO A 6 8.23 17.60 -46.74
C PRO A 6 7.50 17.22 -45.44
N ALA A 7 7.15 15.94 -45.34
CA ALA A 7 6.62 15.34 -44.13
C ALA A 7 7.67 15.40 -43.01
N SER A 8 7.31 16.02 -41.88
CA SER A 8 7.96 15.79 -40.60
C SER A 8 7.29 14.59 -39.95
N PRO A 9 8.03 13.52 -39.64
CA PRO A 9 7.77 12.86 -38.37
C PRO A 9 9.03 12.20 -37.81
N SER A 10 9.68 12.80 -36.83
CA SER A 10 10.55 12.08 -35.90
C SER A 10 10.87 12.96 -34.71
N GLY A 11 9.87 13.13 -33.85
CA GLY A 11 10.17 13.43 -32.46
C GLY A 11 10.66 12.13 -31.81
N PRO A 12 11.89 12.06 -31.28
CA PRO A 12 12.20 11.01 -30.33
C PRO A 12 11.38 11.30 -29.06
N SER A 13 10.23 10.65 -28.95
CA SER A 13 9.58 10.38 -27.67
C SER A 13 10.48 9.42 -26.90
N VAL A 14 11.52 9.97 -26.28
CA VAL A 14 12.28 9.23 -25.28
C VAL A 14 11.57 9.50 -23.98
N SER A 15 10.63 8.61 -23.67
CA SER A 15 10.07 8.41 -22.34
C SER A 15 11.18 8.54 -21.32
N ALA A 16 11.01 9.53 -20.44
CA ALA A 16 11.87 9.72 -19.28
C ALA A 16 12.10 8.37 -18.60
N PRO A 17 13.34 7.88 -18.47
CA PRO A 17 13.61 6.81 -17.54
C PRO A 17 13.33 7.40 -16.16
N VAL A 18 12.32 6.80 -15.52
CA VAL A 18 12.11 6.73 -14.08
C VAL A 18 13.28 7.31 -13.31
N SER A 19 13.11 8.54 -12.79
CA SER A 19 14.05 9.08 -11.82
C SER A 19 14.06 8.12 -10.64
N ALA A 20 15.06 7.24 -10.63
CA ALA A 20 15.49 6.52 -9.45
C ALA A 20 15.91 7.60 -8.46
N SER A 21 14.94 8.02 -7.65
CA SER A 21 15.16 8.84 -6.48
C SER A 21 16.30 8.18 -5.72
N ALA A 22 17.41 8.91 -5.57
CA ALA A 22 18.48 8.53 -4.67
C ALA A 22 17.87 8.02 -3.34
N PRO A 23 18.47 7.01 -2.70
CA PRO A 23 18.00 6.53 -1.41
C PRO A 23 18.12 7.69 -0.42
N SER A 24 17.02 8.43 -0.28
CA SER A 24 16.86 9.42 0.76
C SER A 24 16.99 8.66 2.08
N PRO A 25 17.81 9.14 3.03
CA PRO A 25 17.90 8.54 4.35
C PRO A 25 16.54 8.56 5.09
N TRP A 26 15.60 9.36 4.59
CA TRP A 26 14.18 9.30 4.94
C TRP A 26 13.42 8.46 3.92
N ALA A 27 12.89 7.31 4.36
CA ALA A 27 12.08 6.39 3.56
C ALA A 27 11.09 7.16 2.67
N SER A 28 11.01 6.82 1.38
CA SER A 28 10.19 7.56 0.42
C SER A 28 8.70 7.47 0.78
N ARG A 29 7.88 8.37 0.23
CA ARG A 29 6.41 8.29 0.42
C ARG A 29 5.87 6.93 -0.05
N ALA A 30 6.44 6.36 -1.12
CA ALA A 30 6.08 5.05 -1.63
C ALA A 30 6.43 3.95 -0.62
N ASP A 31 7.64 3.97 -0.06
CA ASP A 31 8.08 2.99 0.95
C ASP A 31 7.20 3.02 2.19
N ARG A 32 6.84 4.23 2.66
CA ARG A 32 5.93 4.38 3.81
C ARG A 32 4.53 3.84 3.50
N ARG A 33 4.02 4.00 2.27
CA ARG A 33 2.73 3.39 1.87
C ARG A 33 2.83 1.87 1.83
N GLN A 34 3.91 1.32 1.28
CA GLN A 34 4.14 -0.11 1.22
C GLN A 34 4.24 -0.73 2.61
N GLN A 35 5.03 -0.11 3.50
CA GLN A 35 5.13 -0.54 4.91
C GLN A 35 3.78 -0.50 5.61
N ARG A 36 2.93 0.51 5.34
CA ARG A 36 1.58 0.54 5.89
C ARG A 36 0.70 -0.58 5.36
N GLU A 37 0.77 -0.90 4.07
CA GLU A 37 -0.04 -2.00 3.52
C GLU A 37 0.40 -3.35 4.07
N VAL A 38 1.71 -3.59 4.21
CA VAL A 38 2.23 -4.81 4.85
C VAL A 38 1.67 -4.96 6.27
N LYS A 39 1.68 -3.88 7.06
CA LYS A 39 1.10 -3.87 8.41
C LYS A 39 -0.41 -4.12 8.39
N ARG A 40 -1.13 -3.52 7.43
CA ARG A 40 -2.58 -3.73 7.25
C ARG A 40 -2.90 -5.20 6.93
N LEU A 41 -2.14 -5.82 6.04
CA LEU A 41 -2.31 -7.23 5.69
C LEU A 41 -2.01 -8.16 6.88
N ALA A 42 -0.99 -7.84 7.69
CA ALA A 42 -0.73 -8.59 8.92
C ALA A 42 -1.92 -8.52 9.90
N VAL A 43 -2.53 -7.34 10.05
CA VAL A 43 -3.74 -7.16 10.86
C VAL A 43 -4.90 -8.01 10.35
N LEU A 44 -5.18 -7.95 9.05
CA LEU A 44 -6.27 -8.72 8.43
C LEU A 44 -6.04 -10.23 8.53
N SER A 45 -4.80 -10.69 8.34
CA SER A 45 -4.44 -12.10 8.43
C SER A 45 -4.64 -12.63 9.86
N ALA A 46 -4.17 -11.89 10.88
CA ALA A 46 -4.41 -12.26 12.26
C ALA A 46 -5.90 -12.26 12.61
N ALA A 47 -6.65 -11.24 12.19
CA ALA A 47 -8.09 -11.19 12.40
C ALA A 47 -8.80 -12.40 11.79
N ALA A 48 -8.48 -12.76 10.55
CA ALA A 48 -9.04 -13.93 9.88
C ALA A 48 -8.73 -15.24 10.62
N GLN A 49 -7.50 -15.40 11.14
CA GLN A 49 -7.14 -16.55 11.96
C GLN A 49 -7.98 -16.64 13.24
N LEU A 50 -8.08 -15.54 14.01
CA LEU A 50 -8.89 -15.56 15.24
C LEU A 50 -10.37 -15.80 14.94
N PHE A 51 -10.91 -15.21 13.87
CA PHE A 51 -12.29 -15.46 13.45
C PHE A 51 -12.53 -16.92 13.09
N ASN A 52 -11.57 -17.59 12.44
CA ASN A 52 -11.67 -19.02 12.12
C ASN A 52 -11.55 -19.91 13.37
N GLU A 53 -10.72 -19.52 14.34
CA GLU A 53 -10.50 -20.30 15.57
C GLU A 53 -11.66 -20.19 16.57
N ARG A 54 -12.24 -18.99 16.70
CA ARG A 54 -13.14 -18.64 17.82
C ARG A 54 -14.52 -18.18 17.37
N GLY A 55 -14.67 -17.85 16.09
CA GLY A 55 -15.85 -17.18 15.55
C GLY A 55 -15.76 -15.65 15.63
N PHE A 56 -16.61 -14.99 14.84
CA PHE A 56 -16.63 -13.52 14.72
C PHE A 56 -17.01 -12.81 16.01
N HIS A 57 -18.04 -13.30 16.71
CA HIS A 57 -18.57 -12.67 17.93
C HIS A 57 -17.66 -12.81 19.14
N ALA A 58 -16.89 -13.91 19.22
CA ALA A 58 -15.94 -14.15 20.30
C ALA A 58 -14.56 -13.51 20.08
N THR A 59 -14.36 -12.83 18.95
CA THR A 59 -13.08 -12.18 18.63
C THR A 59 -13.21 -10.66 18.72
N SER A 60 -12.54 -10.06 19.70
CA SER A 60 -12.47 -8.61 19.87
C SER A 60 -11.28 -8.00 19.14
N LEU A 61 -11.31 -6.67 18.93
CA LEU A 61 -10.13 -5.94 18.43
C LEU A 61 -8.95 -6.00 19.42
N ASP A 62 -9.24 -6.16 20.72
CA ASP A 62 -8.21 -6.31 21.74
C ASP A 62 -7.46 -7.63 21.61
N ASP A 63 -8.16 -8.72 21.26
CA ASP A 63 -7.54 -10.01 20.99
C ASP A 63 -6.59 -9.95 19.79
N ILE A 64 -6.99 -9.23 18.73
CA ILE A 64 -6.16 -9.04 17.53
C ILE A 64 -4.94 -8.18 17.86
N ALA A 65 -5.12 -7.11 18.65
CA ALA A 65 -4.03 -6.25 19.10
C ALA A 65 -3.02 -7.01 19.97
N ALA A 66 -3.51 -7.84 20.90
CA ALA A 66 -2.69 -8.71 21.74
C ALA A 66 -1.90 -9.72 20.90
N ARG A 67 -2.55 -10.38 19.92
CA ARG A 67 -1.90 -11.35 19.02
C ARG A 67 -0.77 -10.73 18.20
N LEU A 68 -0.92 -9.49 17.78
CA LEU A 68 0.07 -8.76 16.97
C LEU A 68 1.09 -7.99 17.80
N ASN A 69 0.97 -8.01 19.14
CA ASN A 69 1.79 -7.22 20.05
C ASN A 69 1.80 -5.71 19.68
N VAL A 70 0.62 -5.18 19.34
CA VAL A 70 0.42 -3.77 19.01
C VAL A 70 -0.60 -3.14 19.95
N SER A 71 -0.56 -1.81 20.07
CA SER A 71 -1.57 -1.10 20.85
C SER A 71 -2.91 -1.05 20.12
N LYS A 72 -4.02 -1.02 20.88
CA LYS A 72 -5.37 -0.84 20.34
C LYS A 72 -5.50 0.41 19.45
N PRO A 73 -4.96 1.59 19.80
CA PRO A 73 -4.92 2.75 18.90
C PRO A 73 -4.18 2.50 17.59
N THR A 74 -3.05 1.78 17.65
CA THR A 74 -2.30 1.38 16.45
C THR A 74 -3.15 0.51 15.54
N LEU A 75 -3.94 -0.40 16.10
CA LEU A 75 -4.84 -1.25 15.33
C LEU A 75 -5.92 -0.40 14.62
N TYR A 76 -6.56 0.55 15.31
CA TYR A 76 -7.56 1.45 14.71
C TYR A 76 -7.01 2.29 13.55
N TYR A 77 -5.72 2.58 13.52
CA TYR A 77 -5.09 3.27 12.39
C TYR A 77 -5.14 2.44 11.08
N TYR A 78 -5.16 1.11 11.18
CA TYR A 78 -5.16 0.21 10.02
C TYR A 78 -6.53 -0.35 9.66
N VAL A 79 -7.49 -0.33 10.59
CA VAL A 79 -8.83 -0.87 10.39
C VAL A 79 -9.83 0.29 10.28
N LYS A 80 -10.29 0.59 9.07
CA LYS A 80 -11.53 1.38 8.89
C LYS A 80 -12.69 0.48 9.32
N ASN A 81 -13.41 0.89 10.36
CA ASN A 81 -14.61 0.28 10.97
C ASN A 81 -15.02 -1.13 10.51
N LYS A 82 -15.14 -2.04 11.49
CA LYS A 82 -15.95 -3.25 11.36
C LYS A 82 -17.42 -2.81 11.48
N ASP A 83 -18.09 -2.52 10.37
CA ASP A 83 -19.55 -2.67 10.28
C ASP A 83 -19.86 -4.07 9.75
#